data_AF-A0A7C2A444-F1
#
_entry.id   AF-A0A7C2A444-F1
#
_cell.length_a   1.000
_cell.length_b   1.000
_cell.length_c   1.000
_cell.angle_alpha   90.00
_cell.angle_beta   90.00
_cell.angle_gamma   90.00
#
_symmetry.space_group_name_H-M   'P 1'
#
loop_
_entity.id
_entity.type
_entity.pdbx_description
1 polymer ?
#
loop_
_entity_poly.entity_id
_entity_poly.type
_entity_poly.pdbx_seq_one_letter_code
_entity_poly.pdbx_strand_id
1 'polypeptide(L)'
;MLEVKNRELIFHCAQVNNEYMGKAAGQIKGYEKVTALYKRLSKESLACAQAWKEGNPNPPKHEPAASAFWWALVPWAYAMGRDMGVDQREWVERFVEPHYQFARYLHEGHPFSGRWFFIDPQGAQRRGVPASVWPQPWPASEAWNVILYNDVRWTKMVIGLTARWGVLQHFKDLPALWQTLRLLKELAPPYRRNTQHEFLVSDVEFFHELFKPFSFSRETDVMIQQFLRRATVH
;
A
#
# COMPACT_ATOMS: atom_id res chain seq x y z
N MET A 1 21.63 14.35 1.36
CA MET A 1 21.55 13.76 0.00
C MET A 1 20.53 12.63 -0.07
N LEU A 2 20.57 11.63 0.82
CA LEU A 2 19.59 10.52 0.84
C LEU A 2 18.14 11.00 1.02
N GLU A 3 17.90 11.95 1.93
CA GLU A 3 16.57 12.50 2.20
C GLU A 3 15.95 13.22 0.99
N VAL A 4 16.76 13.98 0.23
CA VAL A 4 16.32 14.65 -1.00
C VAL A 4 15.87 13.61 -2.03
N LYS A 5 16.65 12.53 -2.21
CA LYS A 5 16.31 11.42 -3.10
C LYS A 5 15.00 10.72 -2.66
N ASN A 6 14.80 10.50 -1.37
CA ASN A 6 13.56 9.88 -0.85
C ASN A 6 12.32 10.73 -1.14
N ARG A 7 12.44 12.05 -1.01
CA ARG A 7 11.33 12.97 -1.33
C ARG A 7 10.96 12.94 -2.81
N GLU A 8 11.95 12.88 -3.70
CA GLU A 8 11.71 12.71 -5.14
C GLU A 8 11.03 11.37 -5.46
N LEU A 9 11.49 10.28 -4.84
CA LEU A 9 10.89 8.95 -5.00
C LEU A 9 9.41 8.94 -4.59
N ILE A 10 9.07 9.49 -3.42
CA ILE A 10 7.68 9.54 -2.96
C ILE A 10 6.83 10.46 -3.81
N PHE A 11 7.37 11.59 -4.27
CA PHE A 11 6.67 12.44 -5.21
C PHE A 11 6.30 11.67 -6.49
N HIS A 12 7.26 10.92 -7.06
CA HIS A 12 6.98 10.06 -8.21
C HIS A 12 5.92 8.99 -7.89
N CYS A 13 6.02 8.30 -6.76
CA CYS A 13 5.03 7.29 -6.36
C CYS A 13 3.62 7.90 -6.25
N ALA A 14 3.50 9.11 -5.70
CA ALA A 14 2.24 9.82 -5.60
C ALA A 14 1.71 10.27 -6.97
N GLN A 15 2.59 10.65 -7.91
CA GLN A 15 2.21 10.95 -9.30
C GLN A 15 1.65 9.71 -10.00
N VAL A 16 2.40 8.60 -9.96
CA VAL A 16 1.96 7.31 -10.56
C VAL A 16 0.63 6.87 -9.99
N ASN A 17 0.47 6.91 -8.65
CA ASN A 17 -0.80 6.57 -8.00
C ASN A 17 -1.95 7.49 -8.45
N ASN A 18 -1.74 8.80 -8.50
CA ASN A 18 -2.77 9.75 -8.92
C ASN A 18 -3.15 9.59 -10.40
N GLU A 19 -2.18 9.36 -11.28
CA GLU A 19 -2.41 9.09 -12.70
C GLU A 19 -3.15 7.76 -12.91
N TYR A 20 -2.72 6.71 -12.21
CA TYR A 20 -3.35 5.39 -12.25
C TYR A 20 -4.82 5.44 -11.80
N MET A 21 -5.12 6.14 -10.70
CA MET A 21 -6.50 6.39 -10.25
C MET A 21 -7.31 7.21 -11.27
N GLY A 22 -6.66 8.01 -12.12
CA GLY A 22 -7.29 8.76 -13.21
C GLY A 22 -7.72 7.89 -14.39
N LYS A 23 -7.06 6.74 -14.62
CA LYS A 23 -7.31 5.84 -15.76
C LYS A 23 -8.60 5.03 -15.61
N ALA A 24 -9.00 4.35 -16.70
CA ALA A 24 -10.11 3.38 -16.68
C ALA A 24 -9.83 2.19 -15.75
N ALA A 25 -8.56 1.81 -15.58
CA ALA A 25 -8.12 0.74 -14.68
C ALA A 25 -8.46 1.06 -13.20
N GLY A 26 -8.41 2.34 -12.82
CA GLY A 26 -8.90 2.82 -11.52
C GLY A 26 -10.43 3.00 -11.42
N GLN A 27 -11.19 2.67 -12.47
CA GLN A 27 -12.65 2.87 -12.55
C GLN A 27 -13.37 1.52 -12.66
N ILE A 28 -13.56 0.86 -11.53
CA ILE A 28 -14.26 -0.42 -11.49
C ILE A 28 -15.78 -0.16 -11.49
N LYS A 29 -16.48 -0.70 -12.50
CA LYS A 29 -17.94 -0.56 -12.61
C LYS A 29 -18.65 -1.10 -11.36
N GLY A 30 -19.60 -0.34 -10.82
CA GLY A 30 -20.30 -0.67 -9.58
C GLY A 30 -19.55 -0.26 -8.30
N TYR A 31 -18.34 0.28 -8.41
CA TYR A 31 -17.46 0.69 -7.31
C TYR A 31 -17.10 2.18 -7.39
N GLU A 32 -18.04 3.01 -7.87
CA GLU A 32 -17.81 4.42 -8.16
C GLU A 32 -17.55 5.26 -6.90
N LYS A 33 -18.11 4.88 -5.74
CA LYS A 33 -17.90 5.61 -4.48
C LYS A 33 -16.52 5.35 -3.92
N VAL A 34 -16.04 4.10 -3.94
CA VAL A 34 -14.66 3.79 -3.55
C VAL A 34 -13.66 4.36 -4.56
N THR A 35 -13.98 4.36 -5.86
CA THR A 35 -13.18 5.04 -6.90
C THR A 35 -13.06 6.54 -6.62
N ALA A 36 -14.17 7.21 -6.31
CA ALA A 36 -14.17 8.64 -5.99
C ALA A 36 -13.40 8.95 -4.71
N LEU A 37 -13.49 8.08 -3.69
CA LEU A 37 -12.68 8.18 -2.48
C LEU A 37 -11.19 8.07 -2.83
N TYR A 38 -10.76 7.02 -3.53
CA TYR A 38 -9.35 6.86 -3.87
C TYR A 38 -8.79 7.99 -4.74
N LYS A 39 -9.55 8.49 -5.73
CA LYS A 39 -9.16 9.68 -6.52
C LYS A 39 -8.96 10.93 -5.65
N ARG A 40 -9.79 11.11 -4.63
CA ARG A 40 -9.64 12.22 -3.67
C ARG A 40 -8.37 12.05 -2.83
N LEU A 41 -8.18 10.85 -2.26
CA LEU A 41 -7.00 10.55 -1.44
C LEU A 41 -5.69 10.61 -2.24
N SER A 42 -5.69 10.17 -3.50
CA SER A 42 -4.51 10.23 -4.39
C SER A 42 -4.13 11.67 -4.70
N LYS A 43 -5.12 12.54 -4.93
CA LYS A 43 -4.90 13.97 -5.17
C LYS A 43 -4.33 14.68 -3.94
N GLU A 44 -4.88 14.40 -2.76
CA GLU A 44 -4.35 14.94 -1.49
C GLU A 44 -2.93 14.42 -1.21
N SER A 45 -2.69 13.13 -1.48
CA SER A 45 -1.37 12.51 -1.34
C SER A 45 -0.34 13.17 -2.24
N LEU A 46 -0.68 13.44 -3.50
CA LEU A 46 0.19 14.13 -4.45
C LEU A 46 0.50 15.56 -3.99
N ALA A 47 -0.49 16.30 -3.52
CA ALA A 47 -0.27 17.65 -2.97
C ALA A 47 0.67 17.62 -1.75
N CYS A 48 0.50 16.64 -0.86
CA CYS A 48 1.38 16.48 0.29
C CYS A 48 2.80 16.05 -0.10
N ALA A 49 2.94 15.16 -1.08
CA ALA A 49 4.23 14.70 -1.58
C ALA A 49 5.00 15.83 -2.29
N GLN A 50 4.31 16.68 -3.05
CA GLN A 50 4.88 17.89 -3.64
C GLN A 50 5.41 18.83 -2.55
N ALA A 51 4.59 19.11 -1.53
CA ALA A 51 5.01 19.96 -0.42
C ALA A 51 6.20 19.37 0.34
N TRP A 52 6.25 18.05 0.51
CA TRP A 52 7.37 17.37 1.15
C TRP A 52 8.65 17.46 0.32
N LYS A 53 8.55 17.30 -1.00
CA LYS A 53 9.64 17.49 -1.97
C LYS A 53 10.21 18.91 -1.91
N GLU A 54 9.36 19.91 -1.79
CA GLU A 54 9.76 21.31 -1.62
C GLU A 54 10.38 21.61 -0.26
N GLY A 55 10.35 20.66 0.68
CA GLY A 55 10.92 20.81 2.01
C GLY A 55 10.04 21.62 2.96
N ASN A 56 8.74 21.70 2.69
CA ASN A 56 7.80 22.29 3.64
C ASN A 56 7.81 21.46 4.94
N PRO A 57 7.90 22.11 6.12
CA PRO A 57 7.98 21.40 7.39
C PRO A 57 6.66 20.74 7.78
N ASN A 58 5.53 21.24 7.26
CA ASN A 58 4.20 20.75 7.57
C ASN A 58 3.46 20.35 6.28
N PRO A 59 2.73 19.22 6.28
CA PRO A 59 1.90 18.84 5.15
C PRO A 59 0.75 19.85 4.97
N PRO A 60 0.30 20.07 3.72
CA PRO A 60 -0.98 20.70 3.45
C PRO A 60 -2.11 20.00 4.21
N LYS A 61 -3.21 20.72 4.45
CA LYS A 61 -4.41 20.13 5.05
C LYS A 61 -4.90 18.95 4.20
N HIS A 62 -5.03 17.78 4.83
CA HIS A 62 -5.47 16.54 4.20
C HIS A 62 -6.40 15.74 5.13
N GLU A 63 -7.11 14.76 4.60
CA GLU A 63 -7.99 13.90 5.36
C GLU A 63 -7.22 12.85 6.18
N PRO A 64 -7.70 12.45 7.37
CA PRO A 64 -7.09 11.35 8.13
C PRO A 64 -6.96 10.03 7.35
N ALA A 65 -7.82 9.83 6.35
CA ALA A 65 -7.77 8.67 5.45
C ALA A 65 -6.52 8.69 4.55
N ALA A 66 -6.03 9.87 4.15
CA ALA A 66 -4.77 9.99 3.42
C ALA A 66 -3.58 9.61 4.32
N SER A 67 -3.57 10.05 5.59
CA SER A 67 -2.56 9.58 6.55
C SER A 67 -2.63 8.06 6.76
N ALA A 68 -3.84 7.51 6.90
CA ALA A 68 -4.08 6.07 7.05
C ALA A 68 -3.58 5.25 5.86
N PHE A 69 -3.78 5.74 4.64
CA PHE A 69 -3.28 5.13 3.40
C PHE A 69 -1.76 4.90 3.47
N TRP A 70 -0.98 5.95 3.73
CA TRP A 70 0.48 5.87 3.72
C TRP A 70 1.03 5.10 4.93
N TRP A 71 0.39 5.21 6.10
CA TRP A 71 0.77 4.40 7.25
C TRP A 71 0.49 2.90 7.07
N ALA A 72 -0.60 2.54 6.38
CA ALA A 72 -0.88 1.15 6.04
C ALA A 72 0.04 0.61 4.93
N LEU A 73 0.57 1.49 4.07
CA LEU A 73 1.49 1.10 3.00
C LEU A 73 2.82 0.57 3.55
N VAL A 74 3.30 1.06 4.70
CA VAL A 74 4.56 0.60 5.31
C VAL A 74 4.55 -0.91 5.62
N PRO A 75 3.61 -1.47 6.41
CA PRO A 75 3.55 -2.91 6.65
C PRO A 75 3.22 -3.73 5.40
N TRP A 76 2.43 -3.17 4.47
CA TRP A 76 2.21 -3.79 3.16
C TRP A 76 3.54 -3.95 2.42
N ALA A 77 4.36 -2.89 2.37
CA ALA A 77 5.64 -2.87 1.68
C ALA A 77 6.61 -3.90 2.28
N TYR A 78 6.70 -3.99 3.61
CA TYR A 78 7.49 -5.02 4.28
C TYR A 78 7.04 -6.44 3.90
N ALA A 79 5.73 -6.72 3.96
CA ALA A 79 5.19 -8.03 3.65
C ALA A 79 5.43 -8.39 2.18
N MET A 80 5.16 -7.45 1.27
CA MET A 80 5.32 -7.63 -0.17
C MET A 80 6.76 -7.97 -0.54
N GLY A 81 7.74 -7.24 -0.02
CA GLY A 81 9.16 -7.55 -0.26
C GLY A 81 9.53 -8.97 0.17
N ARG A 82 9.12 -9.36 1.39
CA ARG A 82 9.38 -10.72 1.89
C ARG A 82 8.73 -11.78 1.02
N ASP A 83 7.48 -11.57 0.63
CA ASP A 83 6.69 -12.53 -0.13
C ASP A 83 7.18 -12.62 -1.60
N MET A 84 7.78 -11.55 -2.14
CA MET A 84 8.50 -11.58 -3.43
C MET A 84 9.85 -12.30 -3.37
N GLY A 85 10.43 -12.45 -2.16
CA GLY A 85 11.74 -13.07 -1.96
C GLY A 85 12.93 -12.17 -2.29
N VAL A 86 12.74 -10.84 -2.37
CA VAL A 86 13.84 -9.89 -2.63
C VAL A 86 14.76 -9.74 -1.42
N ASP A 87 15.97 -9.21 -1.63
CA ASP A 87 16.86 -8.82 -0.53
C ASP A 87 16.14 -7.83 0.39
N GLN A 88 15.85 -8.26 1.62
CA GLN A 88 15.06 -7.47 2.56
C GLN A 88 15.79 -6.21 3.03
N ARG A 89 17.11 -6.24 3.13
CA ARG A 89 17.86 -5.06 3.56
C ARG A 89 17.80 -3.98 2.49
N GLU A 90 18.06 -4.36 1.24
CA GLU A 90 17.95 -3.44 0.11
C GLU A 90 16.52 -2.94 -0.07
N TRP A 91 15.53 -3.84 0.00
CA TRP A 91 14.12 -3.47 -0.13
C TRP A 91 13.68 -2.47 0.93
N VAL A 92 14.09 -2.69 2.18
CA VAL A 92 13.75 -1.77 3.28
C VAL A 92 14.42 -0.41 3.07
N GLU A 93 15.70 -0.39 2.77
CA GLU A 93 16.45 0.84 2.57
C GLU A 93 15.92 1.66 1.38
N ARG A 94 15.64 1.00 0.25
CA ARG A 94 15.30 1.69 -1.00
C ARG A 94 13.81 1.94 -1.17
N PHE A 95 12.95 1.04 -0.70
CA PHE A 95 11.51 1.13 -0.90
C PHE A 95 10.78 1.48 0.39
N VAL A 96 11.00 0.76 1.49
CA VAL A 96 10.15 0.94 2.69
C VAL A 96 10.45 2.22 3.46
N GLU A 97 11.73 2.55 3.64
CA GLU A 97 12.16 3.71 4.43
C GLU A 97 11.67 5.05 3.86
N PRO A 98 11.72 5.34 2.54
CA PRO A 98 11.10 6.53 1.98
C PRO A 98 9.60 6.65 2.32
N HIS A 99 8.86 5.55 2.25
CA HIS A 99 7.43 5.51 2.55
C HIS A 99 7.15 5.76 4.04
N TYR A 100 7.99 5.20 4.91
CA TYR A 100 7.91 5.42 6.35
C TYR A 100 8.17 6.89 6.71
N GLN A 101 9.20 7.50 6.12
CA GLN A 101 9.52 8.92 6.34
C GLN A 101 8.36 9.83 5.91
N PHE A 102 7.74 9.54 4.76
CA PHE A 102 6.59 10.30 4.31
C PHE A 102 5.34 10.09 5.18
N ALA A 103 5.04 8.85 5.59
CA ALA A 103 3.94 8.58 6.49
C ALA A 103 4.06 9.35 7.82
N ARG A 104 5.30 9.44 8.35
CA ARG A 104 5.60 10.27 9.52
C ARG A 104 5.42 11.77 9.29
N TYR A 105 5.76 12.26 8.10
CA TYR A 105 5.52 13.66 7.72
C TYR A 105 4.02 13.98 7.67
N LEU A 106 3.18 13.06 7.19
CA LEU A 106 1.73 13.28 7.12
C LEU A 106 1.04 13.27 8.48
N HIS A 107 1.53 12.46 9.43
CA HIS A 107 0.93 12.33 10.75
C HIS A 107 2.00 12.10 11.80
N GLU A 108 2.19 13.10 12.65
CA GLU A 108 3.08 13.00 13.80
C GLU A 108 2.51 12.02 14.83
N GLY A 109 3.35 11.09 15.27
CA GLY A 109 2.97 10.01 16.18
C GLY A 109 2.82 8.68 15.45
N HIS A 110 3.52 7.65 15.96
CA HIS A 110 3.42 6.31 15.40
C HIS A 110 2.04 5.71 15.76
N PRO A 111 1.14 5.41 14.80
CA PRO A 111 -0.19 4.82 15.08
C PRO A 111 -0.15 3.58 15.95
N PHE A 112 0.99 2.91 15.90
CA PHE A 112 1.18 1.58 16.45
C PHE A 112 1.92 1.59 17.79
N SER A 113 1.92 2.74 18.48
CA SER A 113 2.27 2.81 19.90
C SER A 113 1.13 2.17 20.71
N GLY A 114 1.33 0.90 21.05
CA GLY A 114 0.33 0.03 21.70
C GLY A 114 0.57 -1.43 21.34
N ARG A 115 0.08 -2.35 22.18
CA ARG A 115 0.36 -3.81 22.17
C ARG A 115 0.03 -4.55 20.87
N TRP A 116 -0.42 -3.88 19.82
CA TRP A 116 -1.15 -4.52 18.73
C TRP A 116 -0.54 -4.46 17.34
N PHE A 117 0.45 -3.63 17.00
CA PHE A 117 0.77 -3.54 15.57
C PHE A 117 2.21 -3.45 15.07
N PHE A 118 3.24 -3.13 15.85
CA PHE A 118 4.62 -3.36 15.36
C PHE A 118 5.49 -3.94 16.43
N ILE A 119 5.80 -5.20 16.23
CA ILE A 119 7.07 -5.71 16.66
C ILE A 119 8.00 -5.54 15.46
N ASP A 120 9.12 -4.84 15.65
CA ASP A 120 10.31 -5.02 14.83
C ASP A 120 10.41 -6.50 14.42
N PRO A 121 10.56 -6.86 13.12
CA PRO A 121 10.63 -8.25 12.69
C PRO A 121 11.63 -9.09 13.50
N GLN A 122 12.76 -8.51 13.93
CA GLN A 122 13.71 -9.19 14.81
C GLN A 122 13.22 -9.27 16.27
N GLY A 123 12.60 -8.21 16.77
CA GLY A 123 11.90 -8.20 18.06
C GLY A 123 10.72 -9.18 18.13
N ALA A 124 10.05 -9.48 17.01
CA ALA A 124 8.88 -10.36 16.89
C ALA A 124 9.26 -11.81 17.15
N GLN A 125 10.37 -12.20 16.53
CA GLN A 125 10.98 -13.52 16.68
C GLN A 125 11.55 -13.72 18.09
N ARG A 126 12.16 -12.67 18.67
CA ARG A 126 12.69 -12.71 20.05
C ARG A 126 11.62 -12.76 21.14
N ARG A 127 10.38 -12.30 20.87
CA ARG A 127 9.29 -12.20 21.86
C ARG A 127 8.26 -13.33 21.79
N GLY A 128 8.51 -14.37 20.99
CA GLY A 128 7.68 -15.59 20.99
C GLY A 128 6.22 -15.38 20.58
N VAL A 129 5.92 -14.37 19.77
CA VAL A 129 4.56 -14.12 19.31
C VAL A 129 4.13 -15.21 18.32
N PRO A 130 2.97 -15.86 18.51
CA PRO A 130 2.59 -17.00 17.70
C PRO A 130 2.43 -16.60 16.23
N ALA A 131 2.90 -17.45 15.32
CA ALA A 131 2.74 -17.31 13.88
C ALA A 131 1.27 -17.24 13.43
N SER A 132 0.29 -17.44 14.33
CA SER A 132 -1.16 -17.33 14.08
C SER A 132 -1.70 -15.89 14.10
N VAL A 133 -0.93 -14.91 14.58
CA VAL A 133 -1.22 -13.46 14.40
C VAL A 133 -0.68 -12.97 13.05
N TRP A 134 0.28 -13.71 12.51
CA TRP A 134 0.59 -13.67 11.10
C TRP A 134 -0.40 -14.58 10.36
N PRO A 135 -0.65 -14.32 9.07
CA PRO A 135 -1.49 -15.20 8.30
C PRO A 135 -0.93 -16.61 8.38
N GLN A 136 -1.81 -17.58 8.60
CA GLN A 136 -1.59 -18.98 8.23
C GLN A 136 -0.89 -19.04 6.86
N PRO A 137 -0.03 -20.05 6.61
CA PRO A 137 0.53 -20.30 5.29
C PRO A 137 -0.62 -20.62 4.33
N TRP A 138 -1.24 -19.58 3.78
CA TRP A 138 -1.83 -19.62 2.46
C TRP A 138 -0.73 -20.09 1.51
N PRO A 139 -1.05 -20.83 0.44
CA PRO A 139 -0.04 -21.22 -0.52
C PRO A 139 0.54 -19.94 -1.14
N ALA A 140 1.64 -19.47 -0.54
CA ALA A 140 2.43 -18.33 -0.94
C ALA A 140 3.26 -18.66 -2.19
N SER A 141 2.92 -19.74 -2.91
CA SER A 141 3.63 -20.15 -4.11
C SER A 141 3.28 -19.25 -5.29
N GLU A 142 2.05 -18.73 -5.36
CA GLU A 142 1.59 -17.97 -6.51
C GLU A 142 1.60 -16.45 -6.29
N ALA A 143 2.28 -15.74 -7.18
CA ALA A 143 2.51 -14.30 -7.08
C ALA A 143 1.21 -13.47 -7.07
N TRP A 144 0.20 -13.89 -7.82
CA TRP A 144 -1.09 -13.21 -7.86
C TRP A 144 -1.81 -13.26 -6.50
N ASN A 145 -1.67 -14.36 -5.76
CA ASN A 145 -2.32 -14.54 -4.47
C ASN A 145 -1.69 -13.60 -3.43
N VAL A 146 -0.37 -13.44 -3.50
CA VAL A 146 0.38 -12.52 -2.66
C VAL A 146 -0.10 -11.07 -2.85
N ILE A 147 -0.33 -10.61 -4.09
CA ILE A 147 -0.84 -9.25 -4.37
C ILE A 147 -2.21 -9.05 -3.72
N LEU A 148 -3.20 -9.85 -4.12
CA LEU A 148 -4.58 -9.70 -3.64
C LEU A 148 -4.66 -9.80 -2.11
N TYR A 149 -3.89 -10.73 -1.53
CA TYR A 149 -3.87 -10.94 -0.09
C TYR A 149 -3.32 -9.72 0.65
N ASN A 150 -2.20 -9.18 0.19
CA ASN A 150 -1.59 -7.99 0.79
C ASN A 150 -2.50 -6.76 0.62
N ASP A 151 -3.20 -6.62 -0.50
CA ASP A 151 -4.11 -5.49 -0.74
C ASP A 151 -5.37 -5.56 0.13
N VAL A 152 -5.92 -6.76 0.36
CA VAL A 152 -7.02 -6.98 1.30
C VAL A 152 -6.59 -6.58 2.73
N ARG A 153 -5.38 -6.98 3.15
CA ARG A 153 -4.84 -6.62 4.48
C ARG A 153 -4.60 -5.13 4.62
N TRP A 154 -3.98 -4.53 3.60
CA TRP A 154 -3.73 -3.10 3.54
C TRP A 154 -5.04 -2.32 3.64
N THR A 155 -6.06 -2.68 2.85
CA THR A 155 -7.38 -2.04 2.86
C THR A 155 -8.03 -2.08 4.25
N LYS A 156 -8.01 -3.25 4.91
CA LYS A 156 -8.53 -3.38 6.29
C LYS A 156 -7.80 -2.47 7.27
N MET A 157 -6.49 -2.31 7.11
CA MET A 157 -5.68 -1.42 7.95
C MET A 157 -6.02 0.06 7.69
N VAL A 158 -6.19 0.48 6.44
CA VAL A 158 -6.62 1.84 6.09
C VAL A 158 -7.97 2.16 6.74
N ILE A 159 -8.94 1.26 6.68
CA ILE A 159 -10.25 1.41 7.34
C ILE A 159 -10.08 1.60 8.85
N GLY A 160 -9.33 0.72 9.51
CA GLY A 160 -9.11 0.78 10.96
C GLY A 160 -8.41 2.05 11.42
N LEU A 161 -7.37 2.49 10.71
CA LEU A 161 -6.63 3.72 10.99
C LEU A 161 -7.50 4.97 10.75
N THR A 162 -8.27 4.99 9.65
CA THR A 162 -9.20 6.08 9.36
C THR A 162 -10.26 6.22 10.45
N ALA A 163 -10.84 5.10 10.90
CA ALA A 163 -11.80 5.09 11.99
C ALA A 163 -11.17 5.62 13.29
N ARG A 164 -9.91 5.28 13.58
CA ARG A 164 -9.20 5.77 14.79
C ARG A 164 -8.89 7.27 14.75
N TRP A 165 -8.50 7.79 13.59
CA TRP A 165 -7.99 9.17 13.47
C TRP A 165 -9.01 10.19 12.98
N GLY A 166 -10.16 9.73 12.49
CA GLY A 166 -11.17 10.58 11.92
C GLY A 166 -12.54 9.93 11.90
N VAL A 167 -13.07 9.48 13.04
CA VAL A 167 -14.40 8.83 13.16
C VAL A 167 -15.49 9.58 12.39
N LEU A 168 -15.58 10.90 12.57
CA LEU A 168 -16.60 11.72 11.88
C LEU A 168 -16.36 11.81 10.37
N GLN A 169 -15.08 11.88 9.95
CA GLN A 169 -14.70 11.83 8.54
C GLN A 169 -14.99 10.46 7.94
N HIS A 170 -14.89 9.37 8.72
CA HIS A 170 -15.20 8.02 8.29
C HIS A 170 -16.68 7.86 7.92
N PHE A 171 -17.58 8.57 8.60
CA PHE A 171 -19.02 8.47 8.34
C PHE A 171 -19.44 9.12 7.01
N LYS A 172 -18.75 10.17 6.54
CA LYS A 172 -19.07 10.80 5.25
C LYS A 172 -18.81 9.86 4.07
N ASP A 173 -17.94 8.87 4.27
CA ASP A 173 -17.53 7.88 3.26
C ASP A 173 -18.20 6.52 3.49
N LEU A 174 -19.29 6.44 4.26
CA LEU A 174 -20.06 5.19 4.47
C LEU A 174 -20.39 4.44 3.17
N PRO A 175 -20.87 5.10 2.08
CA PRO A 175 -21.12 4.40 0.82
C PRO A 175 -19.85 3.78 0.22
N ALA A 176 -18.72 4.48 0.32
CA ALA A 176 -17.43 3.95 -0.14
C ALA A 176 -16.99 2.77 0.73
N LEU A 177 -17.15 2.87 2.06
CA LEU A 177 -16.87 1.76 2.98
C LEU A 177 -17.67 0.50 2.64
N TRP A 178 -18.98 0.63 2.37
CA TRP A 178 -19.81 -0.51 1.97
C TRP A 178 -19.32 -1.14 0.66
N GLN A 179 -18.99 -0.31 -0.33
CA GLN A 179 -18.39 -0.79 -1.58
C GLN A 179 -17.04 -1.47 -1.34
N THR A 180 -16.18 -0.92 -0.48
CA THR A 180 -14.91 -1.53 -0.10
C THR A 180 -15.11 -2.89 0.55
N LEU A 181 -16.06 -3.02 1.50
CA LEU A 181 -16.36 -4.31 2.14
C LEU A 181 -16.90 -5.34 1.13
N ARG A 182 -17.67 -4.91 0.13
CA ARG A 182 -18.10 -5.78 -0.97
C ARG A 182 -16.91 -6.20 -1.84
N LEU A 183 -16.05 -5.26 -2.21
CA LEU A 183 -14.84 -5.54 -3.00
C LEU A 183 -13.95 -6.55 -2.27
N LEU A 184 -13.73 -6.36 -0.96
CA LEU A 184 -12.95 -7.29 -0.15
C LEU A 184 -13.53 -8.72 -0.17
N LYS A 185 -14.86 -8.89 -0.26
CA LYS A 185 -15.49 -10.20 -0.40
C LYS A 185 -15.31 -10.79 -1.79
N GLU A 186 -15.28 -9.96 -2.83
CA GLU A 186 -15.05 -10.39 -4.21
C GLU A 186 -13.59 -10.74 -4.48
N LEU A 187 -12.66 -10.05 -3.82
CA LEU A 187 -11.24 -10.38 -3.83
C LEU A 187 -10.92 -11.56 -2.91
N ALA A 188 -11.78 -11.87 -1.92
CA ALA A 188 -11.61 -13.01 -1.03
C ALA A 188 -11.97 -14.35 -1.74
N PRO A 189 -11.26 -15.44 -1.44
CA PRO A 189 -11.52 -16.75 -2.08
C PRO A 189 -12.78 -17.46 -1.55
N PRO A 190 -13.31 -18.51 -2.24
CA PRO A 190 -12.73 -19.22 -3.39
C PRO A 190 -12.96 -18.55 -4.76
N TYR A 191 -11.90 -18.54 -5.59
CA TYR A 191 -11.78 -17.90 -6.91
C TYR A 191 -12.81 -18.36 -7.94
N ARG A 192 -13.33 -17.43 -8.76
CA ARG A 192 -14.11 -17.66 -10.02
C ARG A 192 -14.71 -16.37 -10.64
N ARG A 193 -14.06 -15.20 -10.57
CA ARG A 193 -14.67 -13.94 -11.08
C ARG A 193 -13.70 -13.10 -11.90
N ASN A 194 -14.18 -12.58 -13.05
CA ASN A 194 -13.47 -11.63 -13.91
C ASN A 194 -12.88 -10.44 -13.14
N THR A 195 -13.55 -10.01 -12.07
CA THR A 195 -13.12 -8.90 -11.20
C THR A 195 -11.73 -9.12 -10.59
N GLN A 196 -11.36 -10.34 -10.21
CA GLN A 196 -10.03 -10.62 -9.63
C GLN A 196 -8.92 -10.51 -10.68
N HIS A 197 -9.19 -11.02 -11.89
CA HIS A 197 -8.26 -10.93 -13.02
C HIS A 197 -8.04 -9.48 -13.46
N GLU A 198 -9.12 -8.72 -13.65
CA GLU A 198 -9.05 -7.30 -14.01
C GLU A 198 -8.27 -6.49 -12.97
N PHE A 199 -8.49 -6.76 -11.68
CA PHE A 199 -7.76 -6.11 -10.59
C PHE A 199 -6.26 -6.45 -10.63
N LEU A 200 -5.92 -7.73 -10.81
CA LEU A 200 -4.52 -8.19 -10.90
C LEU A 200 -3.76 -7.60 -12.08
N VAL A 201 -4.36 -7.58 -13.28
CA VAL A 201 -3.73 -6.99 -14.47
C VAL A 201 -3.46 -5.50 -14.22
N SER A 202 -4.45 -4.80 -13.66
CA SER A 202 -4.34 -3.39 -13.31
C SER A 202 -3.23 -3.13 -12.29
N ASP A 203 -3.15 -3.93 -11.23
CA ASP A 203 -2.12 -3.76 -10.19
C ASP A 203 -0.71 -4.08 -10.70
N VAL A 204 -0.57 -5.08 -11.57
CA VAL A 204 0.73 -5.40 -12.17
C VAL A 204 1.21 -4.25 -13.06
N GLU A 205 0.34 -3.65 -13.86
CA GLU A 205 0.66 -2.44 -14.63
C GLU A 205 1.08 -1.29 -13.71
N PHE A 206 0.34 -1.08 -12.62
CA PHE A 206 0.68 -0.07 -11.61
C PHE A 206 2.06 -0.33 -10.98
N PHE A 207 2.37 -1.56 -10.57
CA PHE A 207 3.65 -1.91 -9.97
C PHE A 207 4.82 -1.77 -10.94
N HIS A 208 4.61 -2.06 -12.23
CA HIS A 208 5.63 -1.82 -13.24
C HIS A 208 6.01 -0.34 -13.33
N GLU A 209 5.04 0.58 -13.27
CA GLU A 209 5.33 2.02 -13.24
C GLU A 209 5.92 2.45 -11.90
N LEU A 210 5.35 1.96 -10.79
CA LEU A 210 5.74 2.32 -9.43
C LEU A 210 7.21 2.00 -9.15
N PHE A 211 7.73 0.86 -9.61
CA PHE A 211 9.07 0.41 -9.26
C PHE A 211 10.19 1.01 -10.13
N LYS A 212 9.87 1.64 -11.27
CA LYS A 212 10.86 2.23 -12.20
C LYS A 212 11.89 3.20 -11.58
N PRO A 213 11.53 4.13 -10.69
CA PRO A 213 12.50 5.12 -10.20
C PRO A 213 13.43 4.56 -9.12
N PHE A 214 13.12 3.37 -8.58
CA PHE A 214 13.91 2.77 -7.51
C PHE A 214 15.17 2.14 -8.09
N SER A 215 16.32 2.57 -7.59
CA SER A 215 17.62 2.08 -8.08
C SER A 215 17.96 0.73 -7.44
N PHE A 216 17.22 -0.35 -7.64
CA PHE A 216 17.55 -1.65 -7.03
C PHE A 216 18.81 -2.29 -7.64
N SER A 217 19.38 -3.28 -6.94
CA SER A 217 20.34 -4.19 -7.55
C SER A 217 19.70 -4.95 -8.71
N ARG A 218 20.54 -5.42 -9.64
CA ARG A 218 20.06 -6.20 -10.79
C ARG A 218 19.35 -7.47 -10.33
N GLU A 219 19.84 -8.09 -9.26
CA GLU A 219 19.27 -9.29 -8.66
C GLU A 219 17.85 -9.03 -8.14
N THR A 220 17.67 -7.95 -7.36
CA THR A 220 16.35 -7.54 -6.85
C THR A 220 15.40 -7.18 -7.99
N ASP A 221 15.86 -6.44 -9.00
CA ASP A 221 15.04 -6.11 -10.18
C ASP A 221 14.57 -7.37 -10.91
N VAL A 222 15.45 -8.34 -11.14
CA VAL A 222 15.08 -9.61 -11.79
C VAL A 222 14.00 -10.34 -10.99
N MET A 223 14.11 -10.39 -9.66
CA MET A 223 13.12 -11.02 -8.80
C MET A 223 11.76 -10.32 -8.86
N ILE A 224 11.74 -8.97 -8.79
CA ILE A 224 10.50 -8.18 -8.92
C ILE A 224 9.84 -8.46 -10.27
N GLN A 225 10.59 -8.39 -11.37
CA GLN A 225 10.04 -8.62 -12.71
C GLN A 225 9.55 -10.06 -12.91
N GLN A 226 10.24 -11.06 -12.35
CA GLN A 226 9.78 -12.46 -12.37
C GLN A 226 8.51 -12.65 -11.54
N PHE A 227 8.42 -12.01 -10.38
CA PHE A 227 7.23 -12.04 -9.55
C PHE A 227 6.03 -11.43 -10.28
N LEU A 228 6.16 -10.22 -10.83
CA LEU A 228 5.08 -9.54 -11.56
C LEU A 228 4.63 -10.33 -12.80
N ARG A 229 5.55 -10.94 -13.55
CA ARG A 229 5.18 -11.83 -14.67
C ARG A 229 4.38 -13.05 -14.22
N ARG A 230 4.72 -13.67 -13.09
CA ARG A 230 3.96 -14.82 -12.56
C ARG A 230 2.57 -14.42 -12.05
N ALA A 231 2.35 -13.16 -11.72
CA ALA A 231 1.05 -12.69 -11.25
C ALA A 231 -0.02 -12.62 -12.36
N THR A 232 0.37 -12.56 -13.64
CA THR A 232 -0.56 -12.40 -14.77
C THR A 232 -0.79 -13.66 -15.59
N VAL A 233 -0.05 -14.75 -15.33
CA VAL A 233 -0.22 -16.05 -16.01
C VAL A 233 -1.26 -16.88 -15.24
N HIS A 234 -2.54 -16.75 -15.59
CA HIS A 234 -3.62 -17.58 -15.05
C HIS A 234 -4.78 -17.74 -16.04
#